data_AF-A0AAX2UID5-F1
#
_entry.id   AF-A0AAX2UID5-F1
#
_cell.length_a   1.000
_cell.length_b   1.000
_cell.length_c   1.000
_cell.angle_alpha   90.00
_cell.angle_beta   90.00
_cell.angle_gamma   90.00
#
_symmetry.space_group_name_H-M   'P 1'
#
loop_
_entity.id
_entity.type
_entity.pdbx_description
1 polymer ?
#
loop_
_entity_poly.entity_id
_entity_poly.type
_entity_poly.pdbx_seq_one_letter_code
_entity_poly.pdbx_strand_id
1 'polypeptide(L)'
;MISQNFLYSIHKDKKSIYLLCEDKAVIDCQSIYEELFRLEKTADFTFEEFQSYTPSLFFYSTLLTGSQELPNHPFFFGELDKEGNIKQEQPSYYFAPKDETLDKGKLTIYL
;
A
#
# COMPACT_ATOMS: atom_id res chain seq x y z
N MET A 1 10.88 13.00 1.03
CA MET A 1 10.13 14.28 1.08
C MET A 1 8.85 14.06 1.86
N ILE A 2 8.20 15.13 2.32
CA ILE A 2 7.02 15.07 3.19
C ILE A 2 5.81 15.58 2.40
N SER A 3 4.81 14.72 2.18
CA SER A 3 3.44 15.11 1.77
C SER A 3 2.60 15.35 3.04
N GLN A 4 1.44 15.99 2.90
CA GLN A 4 0.53 16.28 4.01
C GLN A 4 0.17 15.04 4.85
N ASN A 5 0.25 13.82 4.29
CA ASN A 5 -0.19 12.59 4.95
C ASN A 5 0.85 11.45 4.99
N PHE A 6 1.97 11.55 4.28
CA PHE A 6 2.97 10.48 4.19
C PHE A 6 4.36 10.99 3.80
N LEU A 7 5.39 10.20 4.10
CA LEU A 7 6.73 10.40 3.56
C LEU A 7 6.87 9.66 2.24
N TYR A 8 7.66 10.18 1.32
CA TYR A 8 7.95 9.46 0.08
C TYR A 8 9.41 9.58 -0.39
N SER A 9 9.83 8.59 -1.18
CA SER A 9 11.14 8.52 -1.84
C SER A 9 10.98 8.02 -3.27
N ILE A 10 11.72 8.62 -4.21
CA ILE A 10 11.69 8.24 -5.63
C ILE A 10 13.06 7.69 -6.01
N HIS A 11 13.05 6.46 -6.51
CA HIS A 11 14.23 5.72 -6.93
C HIS A 11 14.23 5.63 -8.46
N LYS A 12 14.85 6.61 -9.11
CA LYS A 12 14.86 6.74 -10.59
C LYS A 12 15.53 5.57 -11.29
N ASP A 13 16.59 5.04 -10.70
CA ASP A 13 17.33 3.85 -11.18
C ASP A 13 16.45 2.60 -11.24
N LYS A 14 15.50 2.45 -10.32
CA LYS A 14 14.60 1.30 -10.21
C LYS A 14 13.20 1.56 -10.75
N LYS A 15 12.92 2.78 -11.21
CA LYS A 15 11.56 3.26 -11.50
C LYS A 15 10.58 2.93 -10.36
N SER A 16 10.96 3.23 -9.12
CA SER A 16 10.14 2.90 -7.94
C SER A 16 9.80 4.15 -7.12
N ILE A 17 8.60 4.16 -6.54
CA ILE A 17 8.14 5.18 -5.59
C ILE A 17 7.86 4.47 -4.27
N TYR A 18 8.52 4.88 -3.19
CA TYR A 18 8.24 4.37 -1.85
C TYR A 18 7.37 5.36 -1.11
N LEU A 19 6.21 4.92 -0.66
CA LEU A 19 5.28 5.66 0.18
C LEU A 19 5.40 5.11 1.59
N LEU A 20 5.82 5.91 2.55
CA LEU A 20 5.96 5.52 3.96
C LEU A 20 4.87 6.21 4.77
N CYS A 21 3.98 5.39 5.31
CA CYS A 21 2.81 5.81 6.05
C CYS A 21 2.94 5.50 7.54
N GLU A 22 2.45 6.42 8.35
CA GLU A 22 2.24 6.26 9.79
C GLU A 22 0.75 6.01 10.10
N ASP A 23 0.41 5.85 11.38
CA ASP A 23 -0.98 5.70 11.81
C ASP A 23 -1.86 6.85 11.29
N LYS A 24 -3.04 6.49 10.76
CA LYS A 24 -4.05 7.40 10.16
C LYS A 24 -3.64 8.11 8.86
N ALA A 25 -2.54 7.73 8.23
CA ALA A 25 -2.25 8.19 6.87
C ALA A 25 -3.36 7.77 5.90
N VAL A 26 -3.81 8.69 5.06
CA VAL A 26 -4.76 8.42 3.97
C VAL A 26 -4.05 8.63 2.65
N ILE A 27 -4.05 7.59 1.82
CA ILE A 27 -3.53 7.65 0.45
C ILE A 27 -4.71 7.51 -0.51
N ASP A 28 -4.87 8.51 -1.38
CA ASP A 28 -5.74 8.39 -2.54
C ASP A 28 -4.93 7.85 -3.72
N CYS A 29 -5.12 6.57 -4.03
CA CYS A 29 -4.43 5.90 -5.11
C CYS A 29 -4.74 6.48 -6.49
N GLN A 30 -5.86 7.21 -6.66
CA GLN A 30 -6.21 7.82 -7.94
C GLN A 30 -5.38 9.07 -8.21
N SER A 31 -5.12 9.88 -7.18
CA SER A 31 -4.44 11.17 -7.29
C SER A 31 -2.95 11.12 -6.96
N ILE A 32 -2.44 10.00 -6.41
CA ILE A 32 -1.04 9.91 -5.93
C ILE A 32 0.00 10.28 -6.99
N TYR A 33 -0.17 9.86 -8.25
CA TYR A 33 0.78 10.21 -9.31
C TYR A 33 0.75 11.71 -9.63
N GLU A 34 -0.43 12.32 -9.64
CA GLU A 34 -0.55 13.76 -9.87
C GLU A 34 0.04 14.57 -8.72
N GLU A 35 -0.22 14.16 -7.48
CA GLU A 35 0.30 14.81 -6.29
C GLU A 35 1.83 14.80 -6.29
N LEU A 36 2.43 13.62 -6.45
CA LEU A 36 3.88 13.48 -6.47
C LEU A 36 4.50 14.18 -7.67
N PHE A 37 3.90 14.09 -8.86
CA PHE A 37 4.41 14.82 -10.03
C PHE A 37 4.41 16.33 -9.83
N ARG A 38 3.39 16.88 -9.15
CA ARG A 38 3.36 18.31 -8.80
C ARG A 38 4.47 18.69 -7.83
N LEU A 39 4.77 17.84 -6.85
CA LEU A 39 5.84 18.08 -5.86
C LEU A 39 7.24 17.98 -6.47
N GLU A 40 7.43 17.04 -7.41
CA GLU A 40 8.72 16.77 -8.06
C GLU A 40 8.99 17.59 -9.31
N LYS A 41 8.06 18.47 -9.71
CA LYS A 41 8.06 19.11 -11.03
C LYS A 41 9.39 19.79 -11.33
N THR A 42 10.23 19.06 -12.06
CA THR A 42 11.54 19.46 -12.55
C THR A 42 11.53 19.28 -14.06
N ALA A 43 12.35 20.06 -14.78
CA ALA A 43 12.33 20.08 -16.24
C ALA A 43 12.65 18.72 -16.89
N ASP A 44 13.28 17.81 -16.14
CA ASP A 44 13.82 16.55 -16.65
C ASP A 44 12.84 15.38 -16.55
N PHE A 45 11.59 15.62 -16.14
CA PHE A 45 10.66 14.55 -15.82
C PHE A 45 9.27 14.79 -16.40
N THR A 46 8.84 13.91 -17.30
CA THR A 46 7.48 13.97 -17.87
C THR A 46 6.48 13.24 -16.99
N PHE A 47 5.20 13.59 -17.09
CA PHE A 47 4.15 12.89 -16.33
C PHE A 47 4.00 11.42 -16.77
N GLU A 48 4.12 11.16 -18.07
CA GLU A 48 4.06 9.80 -18.63
C GLU A 48 5.21 8.93 -18.10
N GLU A 49 6.43 9.48 -18.00
CA GLU A 49 7.55 8.79 -17.37
C GLU A 49 7.26 8.50 -15.88
N PHE A 50 6.63 9.45 -15.17
CA PHE A 50 6.25 9.29 -13.76
C PHE A 50 5.23 8.17 -13.55
N GLN A 51 4.26 8.04 -14.45
CA GLN A 51 3.28 6.94 -14.42
C GLN A 51 3.90 5.56 -14.72
N SER A 52 5.12 5.51 -15.29
CA SER A 52 5.85 4.25 -15.47
C SER A 52 6.49 3.71 -14.19
N TYR A 53 6.46 4.47 -13.10
CA TYR A 53 7.09 4.08 -11.83
C TYR A 53 6.14 3.21 -11.02
N THR A 54 6.67 2.19 -10.34
CA THR A 54 5.88 1.31 -9.50
C THR A 54 5.83 1.83 -8.05
N PRO A 55 4.65 2.14 -7.50
CA PRO A 55 4.51 2.52 -6.10
C PRO A 55 4.61 1.28 -5.20
N SER A 56 5.29 1.45 -4.06
CA SER A 56 5.37 0.48 -2.98
C SER A 56 4.96 1.17 -1.69
N LEU A 57 4.02 0.57 -0.98
CA LEU A 57 3.51 1.11 0.27
C LEU A 57 4.21 0.46 1.45
N PHE A 58 4.73 1.28 2.37
CA PHE A 58 5.35 0.86 3.61
C PHE A 58 4.53 1.38 4.78
N PHE A 59 4.14 0.49 5.68
CA PHE A 59 3.46 0.85 6.93
C PHE A 59 4.36 0.48 8.11
N TYR A 60 4.73 1.46 8.94
CA TYR A 60 5.74 1.29 10.00
C TYR A 60 7.00 0.54 9.49
N SER A 61 7.57 1.03 8.39
CA SER A 61 8.75 0.46 7.72
C SER A 61 8.58 -0.96 7.18
N THR A 62 7.38 -1.51 7.19
CA THR A 62 7.07 -2.83 6.65
C THR A 62 6.48 -2.68 5.25
N LEU A 63 7.11 -3.29 4.24
CA LEU A 63 6.58 -3.32 2.88
C LEU A 63 5.26 -4.09 2.86
N LEU A 64 4.19 -3.41 2.45
CA LEU A 64 2.91 -4.03 2.21
C LEU A 64 2.92 -4.65 0.82
N THR A 65 3.13 -5.97 0.75
CA THR A 65 2.91 -6.71 -0.48
C THR A 65 1.43 -6.78 -0.76
N GLY A 66 1.03 -6.53 -2.01
CA GLY A 66 -0.36 -6.72 -2.41
C GLY A 66 -0.78 -8.17 -2.18
N SER A 67 -2.06 -8.38 -1.89
CA SER A 67 -2.63 -9.72 -1.82
C SER A 67 -4.05 -9.69 -2.40
N GLN A 68 -4.53 -10.84 -2.86
CA GLN A 68 -5.84 -10.97 -3.50
C GLN A 68 -6.86 -11.51 -2.50
N GLU A 69 -8.09 -11.00 -2.57
CA GLU A 69 -9.19 -11.55 -1.80
C GLU A 69 -9.41 -13.01 -2.20
N LEU A 70 -9.47 -13.90 -1.21
CA LEU A 70 -9.79 -15.30 -1.46
C LEU A 70 -11.30 -15.45 -1.73
N PRO A 71 -11.70 -16.18 -2.79
CA PRO A 71 -13.11 -16.37 -3.14
C PRO A 71 -13.99 -16.90 -1.99
N ASN A 72 -13.42 -17.72 -1.11
CA ASN A 72 -14.14 -18.39 -0.03
C ASN A 72 -13.92 -17.77 1.36
N HIS A 73 -13.05 -16.76 1.47
CA HIS A 73 -12.77 -16.06 2.71
C HIS A 73 -12.93 -14.56 2.46
N PRO A 74 -14.19 -14.07 2.44
CA PRO A 74 -14.44 -12.66 2.22
C PRO A 74 -13.64 -11.86 3.24
N PHE A 75 -12.97 -10.81 2.77
CA PHE A 75 -12.09 -9.94 3.55
C PHE A 75 -10.73 -10.49 3.99
N PHE A 76 -10.36 -11.72 3.60
CA PHE A 76 -9.00 -12.20 3.74
C PHE A 76 -8.22 -11.99 2.43
N PHE A 77 -7.11 -11.27 2.54
CA PHE A 77 -6.16 -10.98 1.48
C PHE A 77 -4.86 -11.68 1.81
N GLY A 78 -4.69 -12.88 1.28
CA GLY A 78 -3.49 -13.70 1.53
C GLY A 78 -3.43 -14.89 0.58
N GLU A 79 -2.32 -15.62 0.62
CA GLU A 79 -2.21 -16.92 -0.03
C GLU A 79 -2.34 -18.04 1.00
N LEU A 80 -3.01 -19.14 0.62
CA LEU A 80 -3.03 -20.37 1.39
C LEU A 80 -2.02 -21.37 0.83
N ASP A 81 -1.43 -22.20 1.70
CA ASP A 81 -0.68 -23.39 1.30
C ASP A 81 -1.62 -24.50 0.77
N LYS A 82 -1.05 -25.65 0.42
CA LYS A 82 -1.83 -26.77 -0.15
C LYS A 82 -2.76 -27.40 0.89
N GLU A 83 -2.45 -27.19 2.16
CA GLU A 83 -3.15 -27.69 3.34
C GLU A 83 -4.22 -26.70 3.84
N GLY A 84 -4.30 -25.50 3.25
CA GLY A 84 -5.28 -24.46 3.58
C GLY A 84 -4.85 -23.51 4.69
N ASN A 85 -3.59 -23.54 5.13
CA ASN A 85 -3.06 -22.60 6.11
C ASN A 85 -2.57 -21.32 5.45
N ILE A 86 -2.59 -20.22 6.19
CA ILE A 86 -2.02 -18.94 5.74
C ILE A 86 -0.52 -19.11 5.50
N LYS A 87 -0.06 -18.80 4.29
CA LYS A 87 1.38 -18.74 4.01
C LYS A 87 2.02 -17.61 4.83
N GLN A 88 2.96 -17.97 5.68
CA GLN A 88 3.70 -17.02 6.55
C GLN A 88 4.89 -16.36 5.82
N GLU A 89 5.24 -16.82 4.60
CA GLU A 89 6.38 -16.26 3.85
C GLU A 89 6.05 -14.92 3.17
N GLN A 90 4.78 -14.51 3.19
CA GLN A 90 4.32 -13.24 2.63
C GLN A 90 3.32 -12.59 3.58
N PRO A 91 3.33 -11.24 3.70
CA PRO A 91 2.30 -10.52 4.43
C PRO A 91 0.89 -10.91 3.98
N SER A 92 0.02 -11.17 4.95
CA SER A 92 -1.41 -11.36 4.71
C SER A 92 -2.22 -10.43 5.58
N TYR A 93 -3.42 -10.09 5.12
CA TYR A 93 -4.27 -9.10 5.76
C TYR A 93 -5.67 -9.66 5.93
N TYR A 94 -6.24 -9.43 7.09
CA TYR A 94 -7.65 -9.73 7.34
C TYR A 94 -8.36 -8.43 7.71
N PHE A 95 -9.36 -8.07 6.92
CA PHE A 95 -10.23 -6.95 7.21
C PHE A 95 -11.49 -7.44 7.91
N ALA A 96 -11.62 -7.17 9.21
CA ALA A 96 -12.89 -7.31 9.89
C ALA A 96 -13.75 -6.08 9.59
N PRO A 97 -14.89 -6.22 8.88
CA PRO A 97 -15.83 -5.11 8.71
C PRO A 97 -16.33 -4.63 10.08
N LYS A 98 -16.91 -3.42 10.09
CA LYS A 98 -17.43 -2.77 11.30
C LYS A 98 -18.33 -3.71 12.10
N ASP A 99 -17.93 -4.02 13.33
CA ASP A 99 -18.78 -4.67 14.33
C ASP A 99 -19.69 -3.61 14.97
N GLU A 100 -20.98 -3.92 15.17
CA GLU A 100 -21.97 -3.04 15.80
C GLU A 100 -21.55 -2.59 17.21
N THR A 101 -20.62 -3.29 17.86
CA THR A 101 -20.14 -3.01 19.22
C THR A 101 -18.93 -2.06 19.30
N LEU A 102 -18.12 -1.93 18.24
CA LEU A 102 -16.82 -1.23 18.27
C LEU A 102 -16.75 0.04 17.42
N ASP A 103 -17.81 0.35 16.68
CA ASP A 103 -17.97 1.50 15.78
C ASP A 103 -16.88 1.67 14.68
N LYS A 104 -15.94 0.73 14.55
CA LYS A 104 -14.84 0.75 13.57
C LYS A 104 -14.55 -0.64 12.99
N GLY A 105 -14.14 -0.69 11.72
CA GLY A 105 -13.53 -1.89 11.13
C GLY A 105 -12.08 -2.08 11.60
N LYS A 106 -11.56 -3.30 11.53
CA LYS A 106 -10.20 -3.64 11.95
C LYS A 106 -9.43 -4.30 10.81
N LEU A 107 -8.33 -3.69 10.39
CA LEU A 107 -7.33 -4.35 9.55
C LEU A 107 -6.32 -5.06 10.46
N THR A 108 -6.17 -6.37 10.31
CA THR A 108 -5.14 -7.16 10.97
C THR A 108 -4.09 -7.54 9.94
N ILE A 109 -2.83 -7.24 10.23
CA ILE A 109 -1.69 -7.55 9.37
C ILE A 109 -0.92 -8.70 10.03
N TYR A 110 -0.74 -9.80 9.29
CA TYR A 110 0.13 -10.91 9.67
C TYR A 110 1.45 -10.74 8.90
N LEU A 111 2.55 -10.66 9.63
CA LEU A 111 3.91 -10.48 9.13
C LEU A 111 4.77 -11.70 9.43
#